data_AF-A0AAD9BCW0-F1
#
_entry.id   AF-A0AAD9BCW0-F1
#
_cell.length_a   1.000
_cell.length_b   1.000
_cell.length_c   1.000
_cell.angle_alpha   90.00
_cell.angle_beta   90.00
_cell.angle_gamma   90.00
#
_symmetry.space_group_name_H-M   'P 1'
#
loop_
_entity.id
_entity.type
_entity.pdbx_description
1 polymer ?
#
loop_
_entity_poly.entity_id
_entity_poly.type
_entity_poly.pdbx_seq_one_letter_code
_entity_poly.pdbx_strand_id
1 'polypeptide(L)'
;MCSRHLTPHPTPPLALDLPPSLSHLAASGQGDTLTKEERKRGWKIFCHCAFGNLKCPSCRKVWSSAKVTMLFRYRLRGERGAVIMRPFGQACRSCLDGTYARPGFSEEEVERALLRLCAKIRKNCYGEMDDNDVGREQPHSTNYSKPHESDLCEACSQGICREKED
;
A
#
# COMPACT_ATOMS: atom_id res chain seq x y z
N MET A 1 26.85 -16.92 51.52
CA MET A 1 26.72 -15.48 51.19
C MET A 1 26.15 -15.38 49.79
N CYS A 2 24.84 -15.19 49.66
CA CYS A 2 24.13 -15.19 48.37
C CYS A 2 24.16 -13.79 47.75
N SER A 3 24.92 -13.60 46.67
CA SER A 3 24.82 -12.41 45.82
C SER A 3 23.47 -12.42 45.09
N ARG A 4 22.56 -11.54 45.50
CA ARG A 4 21.32 -11.26 44.76
C ARG A 4 21.65 -10.32 43.60
N HIS A 5 21.70 -10.85 42.39
CA HIS A 5 21.65 -10.05 41.18
C HIS A 5 20.26 -9.42 41.06
N LEU A 6 20.17 -8.09 41.18
CA LEU A 6 18.99 -7.34 40.80
C LEU A 6 18.94 -7.26 39.27
N THR A 7 17.89 -7.82 38.66
CA THR A 7 17.59 -7.60 37.24
C THR A 7 16.92 -6.23 37.07
N PRO A 8 17.23 -5.46 36.02
CA PRO A 8 16.50 -4.24 35.71
C PRO A 8 15.09 -4.58 35.22
N HIS A 9 14.10 -3.91 35.79
CA HIS A 9 12.70 -4.03 35.38
C HIS A 9 12.50 -3.32 34.03
N PRO A 10 11.75 -3.89 33.08
CA PRO A 10 11.42 -3.19 31.84
C PRO A 10 10.52 -1.99 32.17
N THR A 11 10.96 -0.79 31.78
CA THR A 11 10.13 0.41 31.76
C THR A 11 9.06 0.22 30.68
N PRO A 12 7.76 0.36 30.98
CA PRO A 12 6.75 0.38 29.94
C PRO A 12 7.00 1.60 29.03
N PRO A 13 6.81 1.48 27.70
CA PRO A 13 6.95 2.63 26.82
C PRO A 13 5.95 3.69 27.26
N LEU A 14 6.46 4.92 27.47
CA LEU A 14 5.65 6.10 27.68
C LEU A 14 4.67 6.21 26.52
N ALA A 15 3.40 5.89 26.77
CA ALA A 15 2.33 6.23 25.86
C ALA A 15 2.34 7.75 25.71
N LEU A 16 2.63 8.23 24.51
CA LEU A 16 2.51 9.64 24.18
C LEU A 16 1.01 9.97 24.24
N ASP A 17 0.56 10.51 25.37
CA ASP A 17 -0.76 11.14 25.50
C ASP A 17 -0.80 12.36 24.57
N LEU A 18 -1.24 12.13 23.34
CA LEU A 18 -1.49 13.17 22.36
C LEU A 18 -2.81 13.88 22.72
N PRO A 19 -2.86 15.22 22.69
CA PRO A 19 -4.08 15.97 22.98
C PRO A 19 -5.23 15.57 22.04
N PRO A 20 -6.50 15.69 22.47
CA PRO A 20 -7.67 15.28 21.68
C PRO A 20 -7.79 16.00 20.33
N SER A 21 -7.13 17.15 20.13
CA SER A 21 -7.03 17.86 18.85
C SER A 21 -6.13 17.18 17.81
N LEU A 22 -5.25 16.27 18.24
CA LEU A 22 -4.34 15.49 17.38
C LEU A 22 -4.75 14.01 17.27
N SER A 23 -5.88 13.60 17.85
CA SER A 23 -6.45 12.25 17.68
C SER A 23 -6.73 11.88 16.22
N HIS A 24 -7.00 12.87 15.35
CA HIS A 24 -7.13 12.66 13.91
C HIS A 24 -5.81 12.29 13.20
N LEU A 25 -4.66 12.50 13.84
CA LEU A 25 -3.33 12.19 13.28
C LEU A 25 -2.75 10.86 13.80
N ALA A 26 -3.38 10.23 14.80
CA ALA A 26 -2.92 8.97 15.40
C ALA A 26 -3.83 7.77 15.09
N ALA A 27 -4.73 7.90 14.10
CA ALA A 27 -5.46 6.78 13.54
C ALA A 27 -5.27 6.77 12.02
N SER A 28 -4.05 6.47 11.57
CA SER A 28 -3.78 5.99 10.21
C SER A 28 -4.38 4.58 9.99
N GLY A 29 -5.58 4.32 10.50
CA GLY A 29 -6.45 3.28 9.96
C GLY A 29 -7.04 3.81 8.66
N GLN A 30 -6.19 4.05 7.66
CA GLN A 30 -6.65 4.46 6.34
C GLN A 30 -7.32 3.26 5.71
N GLY A 31 -8.64 3.21 5.84
CA GLY A 31 -9.46 2.25 5.13
C GLY A 31 -9.11 2.28 3.65
N ASP A 32 -9.02 1.10 3.07
CA ASP A 32 -8.67 0.88 1.67
C ASP A 32 -9.84 1.22 0.73
N THR A 33 -10.91 1.76 1.30
CA THR A 33 -12.10 2.30 0.65
C THR A 33 -12.36 3.70 1.21
N LEU A 34 -12.84 4.61 0.36
CA LEU A 34 -13.28 5.94 0.82
C LEU A 34 -14.68 5.86 1.43
N THR A 35 -14.94 6.64 2.48
CA THR A 35 -16.31 6.90 2.97
C THR A 35 -17.06 7.85 2.04
N LYS A 36 -18.37 8.05 2.26
CA LYS A 36 -19.15 9.05 1.50
C LYS A 36 -18.63 10.46 1.78
N GLU A 37 -18.29 10.73 3.03
CA GLU A 37 -17.79 12.02 3.52
C GLU A 37 -16.42 12.32 2.90
N GLU A 38 -15.54 11.33 2.81
CA GLU A 38 -14.23 11.50 2.18
C GLU A 38 -14.34 11.81 0.69
N ARG A 39 -15.26 11.15 -0.02
CA ARG A 39 -15.55 11.46 -1.43
C ARG A 39 -16.10 12.88 -1.59
N LYS A 40 -17.08 13.29 -0.78
CA LYS A 40 -17.58 14.69 -0.74
C LYS A 40 -16.47 15.69 -0.47
N ARG A 41 -15.49 15.29 0.33
CA ARG A 41 -14.29 16.07 0.68
C ARG A 41 -13.22 16.08 -0.43
N GLY A 42 -13.49 15.49 -1.59
CA GLY A 42 -12.65 15.52 -2.79
C GLY A 42 -11.65 14.36 -2.91
N TRP A 43 -11.66 13.40 -1.98
CA TRP A 43 -10.79 12.22 -2.07
C TRP A 43 -11.20 11.31 -3.22
N LYS A 44 -10.19 10.79 -3.90
CA LYS A 44 -10.27 9.82 -5.00
C LYS A 44 -9.30 8.68 -4.72
N ILE A 45 -9.57 7.51 -5.30
CA ILE A 45 -8.68 6.33 -5.24
C ILE A 45 -8.18 5.99 -6.64
N PHE A 46 -6.91 5.64 -6.73
CA PHE A 46 -6.29 5.01 -7.89
C PHE A 46 -5.48 3.80 -7.41
N CYS A 47 -5.63 2.65 -8.08
CA CYS A 47 -4.81 1.47 -7.81
C CYS A 47 -3.89 1.19 -8.99
N HIS A 48 -2.64 0.86 -8.70
CA HIS A 48 -1.62 0.43 -9.66
C HIS A 48 -1.07 -0.93 -9.26
N CYS A 49 -0.71 -1.77 -10.25
CA CYS A 49 -0.01 -3.02 -10.00
C CYS A 49 1.42 -2.89 -10.52
N ALA A 50 2.38 -3.26 -9.69
CA ALA A 50 3.81 -3.19 -9.99
C ALA A 50 4.48 -4.53 -9.72
N PHE A 51 5.64 -4.74 -10.33
CA PHE A 51 6.55 -5.81 -9.92
C PHE A 51 7.19 -5.43 -8.58
N GLY A 52 7.30 -6.39 -7.65
CA GLY A 52 7.93 -6.14 -6.36
C GLY A 52 8.64 -7.36 -5.81
N ASN A 53 9.71 -7.12 -5.05
CA ASN A 53 10.42 -8.15 -4.30
C ASN A 53 9.97 -8.10 -2.84
N LEU A 54 9.69 -9.26 -2.26
CA LEU A 54 9.22 -9.39 -0.88
C LEU A 54 10.20 -10.23 -0.09
N LYS A 55 10.36 -9.90 1.20
CA LYS A 55 11.18 -10.64 2.14
C LYS A 55 10.36 -10.97 3.37
N CYS A 56 10.21 -12.26 3.67
CA CYS A 56 9.50 -12.69 4.87
C CYS A 56 10.24 -12.17 6.11
N PRO A 57 9.55 -11.48 7.04
CA PRO A 57 10.18 -11.01 8.27
C PRO A 57 10.63 -12.18 9.16
N SER A 58 9.88 -13.29 9.16
CA SER A 58 10.07 -14.47 10.00
C SER A 58 11.17 -15.39 9.48
N CYS A 59 11.00 -16.00 8.29
CA CYS A 59 11.95 -16.98 7.75
C CYS A 59 13.00 -16.40 6.78
N ARG A 60 12.98 -15.08 6.53
CA ARG A 60 13.92 -14.36 5.65
C ARG A 60 13.91 -14.77 4.17
N LYS A 61 13.06 -15.73 3.76
CA LYS A 61 12.87 -16.12 2.36
C LYS A 61 12.50 -14.89 1.53
N VAL A 62 13.09 -14.80 0.34
CA VAL A 62 12.82 -13.74 -0.64
C VAL A 62 12.08 -14.35 -1.83
N TRP A 63 11.12 -13.61 -2.37
CA TRP A 63 10.44 -13.95 -3.61
C TRP A 63 10.06 -12.68 -4.36
N SER A 64 9.87 -12.81 -5.67
CA SER A 64 9.32 -11.75 -6.51
C SER A 64 7.83 -11.99 -6.77
N SER A 65 7.11 -10.90 -7.01
CA SER A 65 5.74 -10.92 -7.46
C SER A 65 5.59 -9.96 -8.64
N ALA A 66 5.03 -10.47 -9.75
CA ALA A 66 4.66 -9.64 -10.89
C ALA A 66 3.45 -8.74 -10.60
N LYS A 67 2.72 -9.00 -9.51
CA LYS A 67 1.52 -8.23 -9.15
C LYS A 67 1.52 -7.92 -7.66
N VAL A 68 2.07 -6.75 -7.34
CA VAL A 68 1.95 -6.08 -6.05
C VAL A 68 1.05 -4.86 -6.24
N THR A 69 -0.05 -4.78 -5.50
CA THR A 69 -0.99 -3.66 -5.60
C THR A 69 -0.51 -2.48 -4.75
N MET A 70 -0.56 -1.28 -5.32
CA MET A 70 -0.39 0.00 -4.63
C MET A 70 -1.68 0.78 -4.77
N LEU A 71 -2.24 1.22 -3.65
CA LEU A 71 -3.39 2.12 -3.61
C LEU A 71 -2.93 3.53 -3.29
N PHE A 72 -3.37 4.46 -4.12
CA PHE A 72 -3.17 5.89 -3.96
C PHE A 72 -4.50 6.54 -3.62
N ARG A 73 -4.57 7.17 -2.45
CA ARG A 73 -5.62 8.13 -2.11
C ARG A 73 -5.11 9.50 -2.47
N TYR A 74 -5.89 10.27 -3.22
CA TYR A 74 -5.44 11.60 -3.62
C TYR A 74 -6.60 12.59 -3.66
N ARG A 75 -6.28 13.87 -3.50
CA ARG A 75 -7.23 14.97 -3.64
C ARG A 75 -6.52 16.27 -3.98
N LEU A 76 -7.29 17.19 -4.55
CA LEU A 76 -6.95 18.61 -4.67
C LEU A 76 -7.99 19.42 -3.88
N ARG A 77 -7.56 20.37 -3.06
CA ARG A 77 -8.42 21.29 -2.30
C ARG A 77 -7.91 22.71 -2.46
N GLY A 78 -8.64 23.53 -3.22
CA GLY A 78 -8.09 24.79 -3.72
C GLY A 78 -6.80 24.49 -4.49
N GLU A 79 -5.71 25.14 -4.10
CA GLU A 79 -4.39 24.94 -4.71
C GLU A 79 -3.53 23.87 -4.03
N ARG A 80 -4.02 23.22 -2.96
CA ARG A 80 -3.24 22.24 -2.19
C ARG A 80 -3.63 20.81 -2.52
N GLY A 81 -2.66 20.06 -3.07
CA GLY A 81 -2.76 18.62 -3.31
C GLY A 81 -2.38 17.79 -2.09
N ALA A 82 -2.96 16.59 -1.98
CA ALA A 82 -2.50 15.56 -1.05
C ALA A 82 -2.56 14.19 -1.73
N VAL A 83 -1.53 13.37 -1.49
CA VAL A 83 -1.44 11.98 -1.95
C VAL A 83 -1.03 11.12 -0.76
N ILE A 84 -1.66 9.96 -0.62
CA ILE A 84 -1.27 8.94 0.32
C ILE A 84 -1.14 7.61 -0.42
N MET A 85 0.01 6.97 -0.27
CA MET A 85 0.33 5.70 -0.92
C MET A 85 0.29 4.57 0.11
N ARG A 86 -0.34 3.45 -0.26
CA ARG A 86 -0.34 2.20 0.50
C ARG A 86 0.04 1.02 -0.40
N PRO A 87 1.25 0.45 -0.25
CA PRO A 87 1.60 -0.81 -0.88
C PRO A 87 1.06 -1.99 -0.07
N PHE A 88 0.42 -2.93 -0.77
CA PHE A 88 -0.07 -4.19 -0.19
C PHE A 88 1.01 -5.26 -0.24
N GLY A 89 1.07 -6.08 0.80
CA GLY A 89 2.04 -7.17 0.94
C GLY A 89 1.53 -8.52 0.44
N GLN A 90 2.37 -9.53 0.61
CA GLN A 90 2.00 -10.93 0.40
C GLN A 90 2.43 -11.81 1.58
N ALA A 91 1.61 -12.80 1.89
CA ALA A 91 1.89 -13.77 2.95
C ALA A 91 2.99 -14.73 2.49
N CYS A 92 3.84 -15.14 3.43
CA CYS A 92 4.88 -16.12 3.12
C CYS A 92 4.27 -17.52 3.01
N ARG A 93 4.43 -18.16 1.84
CA ARG A 93 3.97 -19.53 1.57
C ARG A 93 4.45 -20.57 2.60
N SER A 94 5.63 -20.35 3.18
CA SER A 94 6.24 -21.30 4.12
C SER A 94 5.82 -21.07 5.57
N CYS A 95 5.52 -19.83 5.96
CA CYS A 95 5.20 -19.51 7.36
C CYS A 95 3.70 -19.50 7.62
N LEU A 96 2.91 -18.92 6.70
CA LEU A 96 1.46 -18.72 6.87
C LEU A 96 1.08 -18.17 8.26
N ASP A 97 1.94 -17.30 8.81
CA ASP A 97 1.88 -16.77 10.17
C ASP A 97 0.87 -15.62 10.36
N GLY A 98 -0.01 -15.43 9.36
CA GLY A 98 -0.97 -14.32 9.33
C GLY A 98 -0.35 -12.95 9.04
N THR A 99 0.95 -12.86 8.77
CA THR A 99 1.62 -11.60 8.46
C THR A 99 1.88 -11.43 6.96
N TYR A 100 1.82 -10.18 6.50
CA TYR A 100 2.15 -9.82 5.12
C TYR A 100 3.55 -9.22 5.06
N ALA A 101 4.41 -9.81 4.22
CA ALA A 101 5.70 -9.21 3.88
C ALA A 101 5.46 -7.94 3.06
N ARG A 102 6.19 -6.87 3.36
CA ARG A 102 6.09 -5.61 2.63
C ARG A 102 6.97 -5.65 1.37
N PRO A 103 6.51 -5.07 0.25
CA PRO A 103 7.25 -5.09 -1.01
C PRO A 103 8.35 -4.02 -1.04
N GLY A 104 9.45 -4.35 -1.72
CA GLY A 104 10.42 -3.41 -2.27
C GLY A 104 10.24 -3.29 -3.78
N PHE A 105 10.36 -2.06 -4.29
CA PHE A 105 10.20 -1.73 -5.70
C PHE A 105 11.53 -1.21 -6.27
N SER A 106 11.77 -1.43 -7.56
CA SER A 106 12.83 -0.72 -8.27
C SER A 106 12.43 0.74 -8.51
N GLU A 107 13.40 1.60 -8.79
CA GLU A 107 13.14 2.99 -9.15
C GLU A 107 12.21 3.12 -10.36
N GLU A 108 12.41 2.27 -11.38
CA GLU A 108 11.57 2.24 -12.58
C GLU A 108 10.09 1.90 -12.27
N GLU A 109 9.82 0.96 -11.37
CA GLU A 109 8.46 0.62 -10.94
C GLU A 109 7.80 1.79 -10.19
N VAL A 110 8.58 2.50 -9.37
CA VAL A 110 8.10 3.69 -8.63
C VAL A 110 7.81 4.83 -9.60
N GLU A 111 8.74 5.14 -10.52
CA GLU A 111 8.56 6.18 -11.53
C GLU A 111 7.30 5.94 -12.35
N ARG A 112 7.11 4.70 -12.84
CA ARG A 112 5.93 4.32 -13.61
C ARG A 112 4.64 4.50 -12.82
N ALA A 113 4.63 4.09 -11.55
CA ALA A 113 3.47 4.27 -10.68
C ALA A 113 3.12 5.76 -10.47
N LEU A 114 4.14 6.60 -10.28
CA LEU A 114 3.97 8.04 -10.11
C LEU A 114 3.51 8.73 -11.39
N LEU A 115 4.07 8.40 -12.56
CA LEU A 115 3.63 8.94 -13.85
C LEU A 115 2.15 8.63 -14.10
N ARG A 116 1.72 7.39 -13.80
CA ARG A 116 0.31 6.97 -13.90
C ARG A 116 -0.59 7.72 -12.92
N LEU A 117 -0.13 7.91 -11.68
CA LEU A 117 -0.85 8.72 -10.70
C LEU A 117 -1.00 10.17 -11.16
N CYS A 118 0.08 10.80 -11.66
CA CYS A 118 0.07 12.15 -12.18
C CYS A 118 -0.93 12.31 -13.33
N ALA A 119 -1.00 11.35 -14.25
CA ALA A 119 -2.03 11.34 -15.29
C ALA A 119 -3.46 11.31 -14.71
N LYS A 120 -3.71 10.45 -13.70
CA LYS A 120 -5.01 10.43 -13.00
C LYS A 120 -5.31 11.71 -12.23
N ILE A 121 -4.31 12.42 -11.72
CA ILE A 121 -4.48 13.71 -11.06
C ILE A 121 -4.82 14.80 -12.08
N ARG A 122 -4.07 14.91 -13.18
CA ARG A 122 -4.33 15.88 -14.27
C ARG A 122 -5.76 15.74 -14.80
N LYS A 123 -6.16 14.52 -15.15
CA LYS A 123 -7.52 14.20 -15.59
C LYS A 123 -8.59 14.54 -14.55
N ASN A 124 -8.44 14.02 -13.33
CA ASN A 124 -9.54 14.04 -12.35
C ASN A 124 -9.59 15.28 -11.44
N CYS A 125 -8.55 16.11 -11.43
CA CYS A 125 -8.47 17.30 -10.59
C CYS A 125 -8.33 18.59 -11.40
N TYR A 126 -7.72 18.54 -12.59
CA TYR A 126 -7.49 19.72 -13.43
C TYR A 126 -8.33 19.72 -14.72
N GLY A 127 -9.07 18.63 -14.99
CA GLY A 127 -9.94 18.54 -16.17
C GLY A 127 -9.18 18.47 -17.50
N GLU A 128 -7.87 18.19 -17.44
CA GLU A 128 -7.05 18.01 -18.63
C GLU A 128 -7.49 16.74 -19.36
N MET A 129 -7.73 16.86 -20.67
CA MET A 129 -8.03 15.71 -21.52
C MET A 129 -6.75 14.90 -21.69
N ASP A 130 -6.86 13.60 -21.47
CA ASP A 130 -5.76 12.66 -21.68
C ASP A 130 -5.96 12.03 -23.06
N ASP A 131 -5.23 12.50 -24.07
CA ASP A 131 -5.18 11.85 -25.40
C ASP A 131 -4.55 10.45 -25.32
N ASN A 132 -3.92 10.14 -24.18
CA ASN A 132 -3.40 8.82 -23.85
C ASN A 132 -4.19 8.26 -22.68
N ASP A 133 -5.49 7.98 -22.87
CA ASP A 133 -6.22 7.07 -21.96
C ASP A 133 -5.57 5.69 -22.08
N VAL A 134 -4.46 5.56 -21.36
CA VAL A 134 -3.66 4.36 -21.17
C VAL A 134 -4.54 3.37 -20.44
N GLY A 135 -5.35 2.70 -21.26
CA GLY A 135 -6.22 1.62 -20.88
C GLY A 135 -5.45 0.67 -19.98
N ARG A 136 -6.09 0.37 -18.84
CA ARG A 136 -5.75 -0.65 -17.84
C ARG A 136 -4.55 -1.53 -18.23
N GLU A 137 -3.34 -1.10 -17.90
CA GLU A 137 -2.15 -1.86 -18.27
C GLU A 137 -1.82 -2.97 -17.28
N GLN A 138 -1.48 -4.09 -17.89
CA GLN A 138 -0.99 -5.32 -17.31
C GLN A 138 0.42 -5.09 -16.73
N PRO A 139 0.81 -5.73 -15.62
CA PRO A 139 2.18 -5.66 -15.14
C PRO A 139 3.15 -6.08 -16.26
N HIS A 140 4.18 -5.28 -16.49
CA HIS A 140 5.10 -5.35 -17.64
C HIS A 140 6.09 -6.53 -17.57
N SER A 141 5.76 -7.62 -16.86
CA SER A 141 6.60 -8.81 -16.86
C SER A 141 6.25 -9.69 -18.06
N THR A 142 7.02 -9.55 -19.15
CA THR A 142 7.03 -10.44 -20.31
C THR A 142 7.62 -11.82 -20.02
N ASN A 143 8.05 -12.07 -18.78
CA ASN A 143 8.53 -13.37 -18.34
C ASN A 143 7.38 -14.10 -17.67
N TYR A 144 7.07 -15.31 -18.14
CA TYR A 144 6.17 -16.32 -17.56
C TYR A 144 6.02 -16.17 -16.04
N SER A 145 5.15 -15.26 -15.62
CA SER A 145 4.90 -15.03 -14.21
C SER A 145 3.89 -16.09 -13.80
N LYS A 146 4.17 -16.74 -12.68
CA LYS A 146 3.19 -17.65 -12.09
C LYS A 146 1.87 -16.89 -11.91
N PRO A 147 0.72 -17.58 -12.01
CA PRO A 147 -0.58 -16.97 -11.74
C PRO A 147 -0.55 -16.20 -10.43
N HIS A 148 -1.28 -15.09 -10.39
CA HIS A 148 -1.40 -14.30 -9.18
C HIS A 148 -2.00 -15.15 -8.05
N GLU A 149 -1.24 -15.32 -6.97
CA GLU A 149 -1.67 -16.13 -5.82
C GLU A 149 -2.57 -15.30 -4.90
N SER A 150 -3.86 -15.23 -5.24
CA SER A 150 -4.85 -14.41 -4.53
C SER A 150 -4.93 -14.70 -3.04
N ASP A 151 -4.82 -15.97 -2.63
CA ASP A 151 -4.87 -16.38 -1.21
C ASP A 151 -3.71 -15.81 -0.37
N LEU A 152 -2.59 -15.50 -1.01
CA LEU A 152 -1.42 -14.90 -0.36
C LEU A 152 -1.41 -13.37 -0.46
N CYS A 153 -2.32 -12.75 -1.21
CA CYS A 153 -2.29 -11.31 -1.49
C CYS A 153 -3.12 -10.51 -0.48
N GLU A 154 -2.50 -9.54 0.21
CA GLU A 154 -3.20 -8.63 1.14
C GLU A 154 -4.29 -7.81 0.45
N ALA A 155 -4.10 -7.42 -0.81
CA ALA A 155 -5.11 -6.67 -1.55
C ALA A 155 -6.30 -7.55 -1.96
N CYS A 156 -6.09 -8.84 -2.26
CA CYS A 156 -7.19 -9.77 -2.55
C CYS A 156 -8.02 -10.04 -1.29
N SER A 157 -7.39 -10.25 -0.13
CA SER A 157 -8.13 -10.48 1.13
C SER A 157 -9.00 -9.29 1.55
N GLN A 158 -8.75 -8.11 0.98
CA GLN A 158 -9.52 -6.88 1.19
C GLN A 158 -10.43 -6.52 0.00
N GLY A 159 -10.51 -7.35 -1.05
CA GLY A 159 -11.35 -7.12 -2.24
C GLY A 159 -10.88 -5.97 -3.13
N ILE A 160 -9.61 -5.55 -3.04
CA ILE A 160 -9.06 -4.39 -3.76
C ILE A 160 -8.48 -4.80 -5.11
N CYS A 161 -7.88 -5.99 -5.18
CA CYS A 161 -7.44 -6.55 -6.43
C CYS A 161 -8.63 -6.66 -7.38
N ARG A 162 -8.62 -5.87 -8.45
CA ARG A 162 -9.54 -6.11 -9.57
C ARG A 162 -9.05 -7.36 -10.27
N GLU A 163 -9.76 -8.46 -10.12
CA GLU A 163 -9.57 -9.62 -11.00
C GLU A 163 -9.80 -9.17 -12.45
N LYS A 164 -9.10 -9.83 -13.37
CA LYS A 164 -9.57 -9.84 -14.75
C LYS A 164 -10.81 -10.73 -14.70
N GLU A 165 -11.98 -10.21 -15.05
CA GLU A 165 -12.93 -11.12 -15.69
C GLU A 165 -12.19 -11.62 -16.95
N ASP A 166 -12.00 -12.93 -17.01
CA ASP A 166 -11.35 -13.63 -18.11
C ASP A 166 -12.02 -13.34 -19.46
#